data_AF-A0A7X7JZX3-F1
#
_entry.id   AF-A0A7X7JZX3-F1
#
_cell.length_a   1.000
_cell.length_b   1.000
_cell.length_c   1.000
_cell.angle_alpha   90.00
_cell.angle_beta   90.00
_cell.angle_gamma   90.00
#
_symmetry.space_group_name_H-M   'P 1'
#
loop_
_entity.id
_entity.type
_entity.pdbx_description
1 polymer ?
#
loop_
_entity_poly.entity_id
_entity_poly.type
_entity_poly.pdbx_seq_one_letter_code
_entity_poly.pdbx_strand_id
1 'polypeptide(L)'
;PLIGKGQMQWLALQAGVPVEQLVKPSPVQGLAAIGAARSRSEAPALRAALSLYRDAVLRPPLADAGPLAVHTFEDTTGGLEAVQRAVELLQTAGVTANFYPYGVVPPGGAKAAAMARGGFPAFGSVNDALDAALELVGVPLSGLH
;
A
#
# COMPACT_ATOMS: atom_id res chain seq x y z
N PRO A 1 3.55 -5.40 -7.96
CA PRO A 1 2.75 -4.28 -7.41
C PRO A 1 1.60 -3.97 -8.36
N LEU A 2 0.39 -3.72 -7.85
CA LEU A 2 -0.77 -3.42 -8.69
C LEU A 2 -0.64 -2.08 -9.43
N ILE A 3 0.03 -1.11 -8.82
CA ILE A 3 0.41 0.16 -9.42
C ILE A 3 1.93 0.24 -9.47
N GLY A 4 2.49 0.32 -10.67
CA GLY A 4 3.93 0.35 -10.93
C GLY A 4 4.41 1.72 -11.43
N LYS A 5 5.69 1.76 -11.83
CA LYS A 5 6.34 2.99 -12.30
C LYS A 5 5.63 3.63 -13.50
N GLY A 6 5.16 2.83 -14.45
CA GLY A 6 4.49 3.33 -15.66
C GLY A 6 3.20 4.10 -15.34
N GLN A 7 2.38 3.57 -14.44
CA GLN A 7 1.16 4.25 -13.96
C GLN A 7 1.49 5.56 -13.23
N MET A 8 2.54 5.56 -12.41
CA MET A 8 2.97 6.76 -11.70
C MET A 8 3.53 7.83 -12.65
N GLN A 9 4.27 7.43 -13.69
CA GLN A 9 4.74 8.33 -14.74
C GLN A 9 3.57 8.93 -15.52
N TRP A 10 2.58 8.11 -15.88
CA TRP A 10 1.36 8.59 -16.51
C TRP A 10 0.65 9.64 -15.63
N LEU A 11 0.46 9.35 -14.34
CA LEU A 11 -0.18 10.29 -13.40
C LEU A 11 0.62 11.59 -13.27
N ALA A 12 1.94 11.51 -13.18
CA ALA A 12 2.84 12.66 -13.10
C ALA A 12 2.71 13.56 -14.33
N LEU A 13 2.68 12.97 -15.53
CA LEU A 13 2.45 13.68 -16.79
C LEU A 13 1.08 14.37 -16.81
N GLN A 14 0.01 13.70 -16.33
CA GLN A 14 -1.32 14.31 -16.26
C GLN A 14 -1.38 15.47 -15.25
N ALA A 15 -0.61 15.40 -14.18
CA ALA A 15 -0.59 16.39 -13.11
C ALA A 15 0.40 17.54 -13.34
N GLY A 16 1.27 17.44 -14.34
CA GLY A 16 2.30 18.44 -14.63
C GLY A 16 3.40 18.51 -13.55
N VAL A 17 3.69 17.41 -12.86
CA VAL A 17 4.68 17.35 -11.78
C VAL A 17 5.76 16.29 -12.06
N PRO A 18 6.97 16.42 -11.48
CA PRO A 18 7.97 15.36 -11.50
C PRO A 18 7.47 14.09 -10.81
N VAL A 19 7.76 12.92 -11.38
CA VAL A 19 7.31 11.62 -10.84
C VAL A 19 7.90 11.35 -9.45
N GLU A 20 9.06 11.91 -9.16
CA GLU A 20 9.78 11.84 -7.89
C GLU A 20 8.94 12.40 -6.72
N GLN A 21 8.02 13.32 -6.99
CA GLN A 21 7.10 13.86 -5.99
C GLN A 21 5.91 12.92 -5.68
N LEU A 22 5.65 11.94 -6.55
CA LEU A 22 4.51 11.02 -6.46
C LEU A 22 4.92 9.59 -6.05
N VAL A 23 6.20 9.24 -6.14
CA VAL A 23 6.72 7.95 -5.68
C VAL A 23 7.27 8.04 -4.25
N LYS A 24 7.55 6.88 -3.65
CA LYS A 24 8.10 6.76 -2.28
C LYS A 24 9.18 7.84 -2.04
N PRO A 25 9.10 8.62 -0.94
CA PRO A 25 8.23 8.39 0.20
C PRO A 25 6.77 8.79 -0.03
N SER A 26 6.38 9.48 -1.10
CA SER A 26 4.96 9.86 -1.31
C SER A 26 3.97 8.69 -1.16
N PRO A 27 2.82 8.88 -0.46
CA PRO A 27 1.82 7.84 -0.26
C PRO A 27 0.94 7.59 -1.50
N VAL A 28 1.08 8.40 -2.56
CA VAL A 28 0.20 8.38 -3.73
C VAL A 28 0.16 7.00 -4.40
N GLN A 29 1.31 6.32 -4.54
CA GLN A 29 1.35 4.98 -5.10
C GLN A 29 0.57 3.96 -4.23
N GLY A 30 0.67 4.07 -2.90
CA GLY A 30 -0.07 3.23 -1.96
C GLY A 30 -1.58 3.47 -2.01
N LEU A 31 -2.00 4.75 -2.00
CA LEU A 31 -3.40 5.14 -2.18
C LEU A 31 -3.97 4.61 -3.51
N ALA A 32 -3.21 4.75 -4.60
CA ALA A 32 -3.64 4.27 -5.91
C ALA A 32 -3.75 2.74 -5.93
N ALA A 33 -2.83 2.02 -5.30
CA ALA A 33 -2.88 0.56 -5.20
C ALA A 33 -4.10 0.09 -4.39
N ILE A 34 -4.42 0.74 -3.26
CA ILE A 34 -5.61 0.45 -2.46
C ILE A 34 -6.88 0.67 -3.29
N GLY A 35 -6.99 1.83 -3.94
CA GLY A 35 -8.15 2.16 -4.78
C GLY A 35 -8.31 1.21 -5.96
N ALA A 36 -7.22 0.84 -6.62
CA ALA A 36 -7.22 -0.09 -7.73
C ALA A 36 -7.58 -1.51 -7.28
N ALA A 37 -7.09 -1.96 -6.12
CA ALA A 37 -7.40 -3.29 -5.58
C ALA A 37 -8.91 -3.41 -5.28
N ARG A 38 -9.51 -2.35 -4.75
CA ARG A 38 -10.93 -2.31 -4.40
C ARG A 38 -11.87 -2.17 -5.59
N SER A 39 -11.47 -1.41 -6.61
CA SER A 39 -12.33 -1.06 -7.76
C SER A 39 -12.02 -1.79 -9.05
N ARG A 40 -10.86 -2.46 -9.12
CA ARG A 40 -10.30 -3.05 -10.36
C ARG A 40 -10.10 -2.03 -11.49
N SER A 41 -9.86 -0.76 -11.13
CA SER A 41 -9.70 0.33 -12.09
C SER A 41 -8.52 1.24 -11.73
N GLU A 42 -7.46 1.22 -12.53
CA GLU A 42 -6.20 1.91 -12.23
C GLU A 42 -6.30 3.43 -12.39
N ALA A 43 -6.79 3.93 -13.54
CA ALA A 43 -6.79 5.36 -13.82
C ALA A 43 -7.67 6.20 -12.86
N PRO A 44 -8.91 5.77 -12.52
CA PRO A 44 -9.69 6.42 -11.47
C PRO A 44 -9.01 6.37 -10.11
N ALA A 45 -8.39 5.24 -9.74
CA ALA A 45 -7.68 5.11 -8.47
C ALA A 45 -6.48 6.05 -8.37
N LEU A 46 -5.70 6.20 -9.45
CA LEU A 46 -4.58 7.15 -9.54
C LEU A 46 -5.05 8.60 -9.35
N ARG A 47 -6.15 8.99 -10.00
CA ARG A 47 -6.72 10.33 -9.86
C ARG A 47 -7.27 10.58 -8.45
N ALA A 48 -7.95 9.59 -7.86
CA ALA A 48 -8.44 9.69 -6.50
C ALA A 48 -7.30 9.80 -5.48
N ALA A 49 -6.23 9.01 -5.65
CA ALA A 49 -5.03 9.07 -4.83
C ALA A 49 -4.39 10.47 -4.86
N LEU A 50 -4.23 11.05 -6.06
CA LEU A 50 -3.69 12.40 -6.20
C LEU A 50 -4.61 13.46 -5.58
N SER A 51 -5.93 13.35 -5.79
CA SER A 51 -6.92 14.28 -5.22
C SER A 51 -6.89 14.26 -3.69
N LEU A 52 -6.77 13.07 -3.08
CA LEU A 52 -6.68 12.96 -1.63
C LEU A 52 -5.34 13.52 -1.12
N TYR A 53 -4.22 13.15 -1.74
CA TYR A 53 -2.89 13.59 -1.30
C TYR A 53 -2.67 15.09 -1.45
N ARG A 54 -3.09 15.68 -2.57
CA ARG A 54 -2.82 17.08 -2.90
C ARG A 54 -3.86 18.03 -2.32
N ASP A 55 -5.14 17.64 -2.42
CA ASP A 55 -6.25 18.55 -2.19
C ASP A 55 -7.05 18.20 -0.92
N ALA A 56 -6.69 17.12 -0.21
CA ALA A 56 -7.46 16.55 0.89
C ALA A 56 -8.92 16.19 0.51
N VAL A 57 -9.17 15.95 -0.79
CA VAL A 57 -10.50 15.61 -1.30
C VAL A 57 -10.60 14.11 -1.55
N LEU A 58 -11.40 13.43 -0.74
CA LEU A 58 -11.73 12.01 -0.92
C LEU A 58 -12.67 11.83 -2.13
N ARG A 59 -12.28 11.00 -3.09
CA ARG A 59 -13.05 10.72 -4.31
C ARG A 59 -13.18 9.21 -4.56
N PRO A 60 -14.22 8.75 -5.28
CA PRO A 60 -14.25 7.39 -5.81
C PRO A 60 -12.99 7.06 -6.62
N PRO A 61 -12.44 5.84 -6.52
CA PRO A 61 -13.00 4.70 -5.78
C PRO A 61 -12.68 4.66 -4.29
N LEU A 62 -11.82 5.55 -3.77
CA LEU A 62 -11.43 5.55 -2.35
C LEU A 62 -12.59 5.94 -1.43
N ALA A 63 -13.44 6.87 -1.85
CA ALA A 63 -14.65 7.27 -1.12
C ALA A 63 -15.65 6.12 -0.96
N ASP A 64 -15.71 5.22 -1.94
CA ASP A 64 -16.71 4.14 -2.01
C ASP A 64 -16.16 2.80 -1.49
N ALA A 65 -14.97 2.82 -0.90
CA ALA A 65 -14.23 1.61 -0.57
C ALA A 65 -14.89 0.80 0.56
N GLY A 66 -15.63 1.46 1.45
CA GLY A 66 -16.11 0.89 2.71
C GLY A 66 -14.95 0.67 3.69
N PRO A 67 -15.16 -0.11 4.77
CA PRO A 67 -14.08 -0.50 5.67
C PRO A 67 -13.00 -1.32 4.95
N LEU A 68 -11.72 -1.03 5.25
CA LEU A 68 -10.57 -1.63 4.59
C LEU A 68 -9.64 -2.34 5.59
N ALA A 69 -9.20 -3.54 5.22
CA ALA A 69 -8.03 -4.20 5.79
C ALA A 69 -6.92 -4.21 4.73
N VAL A 70 -5.87 -3.42 4.93
CA VAL A 70 -4.80 -3.21 3.96
C VAL A 70 -3.59 -4.06 4.35
N HIS A 71 -3.53 -5.26 3.78
CA HIS A 71 -2.38 -6.16 3.90
C HIS A 71 -1.31 -5.78 2.88
N THR A 72 -0.11 -5.44 3.36
CA THR A 72 0.96 -4.91 2.50
C THR A 72 2.22 -5.76 2.60
N PHE A 73 2.65 -6.31 1.48
CA PHE A 73 3.85 -7.12 1.35
C PHE A 73 4.93 -6.32 0.61
N GLU A 74 6.03 -6.02 1.29
CA GLU A 74 7.09 -5.14 0.76
C GLU A 74 8.48 -5.57 1.24
N ASP A 75 9.50 -5.36 0.41
CA ASP A 75 10.90 -5.72 0.73
C ASP A 75 11.72 -4.52 1.26
N THR A 76 11.07 -3.38 1.44
CA THR A 76 11.68 -2.14 1.91
C THR A 76 10.84 -1.45 2.98
N THR A 77 11.51 -0.94 4.03
CA THR A 77 10.89 -0.13 5.09
C THR A 77 10.18 1.10 4.50
N GLY A 78 10.83 1.83 3.59
CA GLY A 78 10.22 3.00 2.94
C GLY A 78 8.98 2.68 2.10
N GLY A 79 8.82 1.42 1.65
CA GLY A 79 7.60 0.96 1.02
C GLY A 79 6.45 0.82 2.01
N LEU A 80 6.69 0.15 3.13
CA LEU A 80 5.71 0.00 4.20
C LEU A 80 5.31 1.35 4.80
N GLU A 81 6.27 2.24 5.05
CA GLU A 81 6.01 3.59 5.55
C GLU A 81 5.16 4.43 4.59
N ALA A 82 5.35 4.27 3.27
CA ALA A 82 4.54 4.98 2.28
C ALA A 82 3.08 4.48 2.27
N VAL A 83 2.87 3.17 2.44
CA VAL A 83 1.52 2.61 2.53
C VAL A 83 0.87 2.91 3.89
N GLN A 84 1.64 2.89 4.97
CA GLN A 84 1.16 3.33 6.28
C GLN A 84 0.61 4.76 6.21
N ARG A 85 1.37 5.69 5.61
CA ARG A 85 0.89 7.07 5.39
C ARG A 85 -0.31 7.16 4.46
N ALA A 86 -0.43 6.27 3.48
CA ALA A 86 -1.64 6.16 2.66
C ALA A 86 -2.87 5.77 3.50
N VAL A 87 -2.72 4.80 4.41
CA VAL A 87 -3.79 4.39 5.34
C VAL A 87 -4.13 5.51 6.32
N GLU A 88 -3.14 6.20 6.88
CA GLU A 88 -3.34 7.36 7.77
C GLU A 88 -4.10 8.50 7.08
N LEU A 89 -3.81 8.78 5.80
CA LEU A 89 -4.57 9.77 5.00
C LEU A 89 -6.02 9.34 4.78
N LEU A 90 -6.27 8.05 4.53
CA LEU A 90 -7.63 7.52 4.41
C LEU A 90 -8.41 7.65 5.73
N GLN A 91 -7.77 7.30 6.84
CA GLN A 91 -8.34 7.45 8.19
C GLN A 91 -8.66 8.92 8.50
N THR A 92 -7.73 9.83 8.20
CA THR A 92 -7.93 11.28 8.36
C THR A 92 -9.09 11.80 7.51
N ALA A 93 -9.30 11.21 6.32
CA ALA A 93 -10.43 11.52 5.45
C ALA A 93 -11.75 10.82 5.84
N GLY A 94 -11.78 10.09 6.97
CA GLY A 94 -12.98 9.44 7.49
C GLY A 94 -13.22 8.01 7.01
N VAL A 95 -12.26 7.39 6.31
CA VAL A 95 -12.35 5.98 5.90
C VAL A 95 -11.87 5.08 7.02
N THR A 96 -12.69 4.13 7.46
CA THR A 96 -12.23 3.07 8.37
C THR A 96 -11.23 2.16 7.65
N ALA A 97 -9.94 2.28 7.96
CA ALA A 97 -8.91 1.48 7.35
C ALA A 97 -7.91 0.98 8.41
N ASN A 98 -7.54 -0.30 8.34
CA ASN A 98 -6.52 -0.92 9.20
C ASN A 98 -5.32 -1.32 8.35
N PHE A 99 -4.12 -1.13 8.89
CA PHE A 99 -2.86 -1.44 8.23
C PHE A 99 -2.23 -2.71 8.80
N TYR A 100 -1.90 -3.66 7.93
CA TYR A 100 -1.22 -4.90 8.28
C TYR A 100 0.07 -5.03 7.44
N PRO A 101 1.23 -4.64 7.98
CA PRO A 101 2.51 -4.70 7.27
C PRO A 101 3.17 -6.08 7.35
N TYR A 102 3.71 -6.53 6.23
CA TYR A 102 4.50 -7.75 6.10
C TYR A 102 5.80 -7.45 5.34
N GLY A 103 6.90 -7.29 6.07
CA GLY A 103 8.23 -7.09 5.49
C GLY A 103 8.79 -8.40 4.95
N VAL A 104 9.01 -8.52 3.64
CA VAL A 104 9.55 -9.72 3.01
C VAL A 104 11.03 -9.51 2.72
N VAL A 105 11.87 -9.98 3.63
CA VAL A 105 13.32 -9.76 3.58
C VAL A 105 14.06 -11.01 4.06
N PRO A 106 15.14 -11.44 3.37
CA PRO A 106 15.97 -12.53 3.87
C PRO A 106 16.44 -12.25 5.30
N PRO A 107 16.55 -13.29 6.15
CA PRO A 107 17.01 -13.12 7.52
C PRO A 107 18.44 -12.58 7.54
N GLY A 108 18.69 -11.65 8.45
CA GLY A 108 19.99 -10.99 8.59
C GLY A 108 20.23 -9.88 7.56
N GLY A 109 21.34 -9.15 7.75
CA GLY A 109 21.73 -8.05 6.88
C GLY A 109 20.96 -6.74 7.08
N ALA A 110 21.31 -5.75 6.27
CA ALA A 110 20.89 -4.36 6.46
C ALA A 110 19.37 -4.15 6.32
N LYS A 111 18.72 -4.86 5.39
CA LYS A 111 17.25 -4.75 5.17
C LYS A 111 16.45 -5.31 6.33
N ALA A 112 16.79 -6.51 6.83
CA ALA A 112 16.13 -7.09 8.01
C ALA A 112 16.31 -6.21 9.25
N ALA A 113 17.51 -5.68 9.47
CA ALA A 113 17.77 -4.74 10.55
C ALA A 113 16.98 -3.43 10.40
N ALA A 114 16.79 -2.94 9.17
CA ALA A 114 15.97 -1.75 8.89
C ALA A 114 14.47 -2.00 9.14
N MET A 115 13.94 -3.16 8.75
CA MET A 115 12.56 -3.55 9.06
C MET A 115 12.32 -3.60 10.58
N ALA A 116 13.24 -4.24 11.33
CA ALA A 116 13.16 -4.31 12.78
C ALA A 116 13.21 -2.92 13.43
N ARG A 117 14.12 -2.03 12.99
CA ARG A 117 14.17 -0.64 13.48
C ARG A 117 12.91 0.16 13.17
N GLY A 118 12.26 -0.11 12.03
CA GLY A 118 10.99 0.49 11.65
C GLY A 118 9.77 -0.11 12.37
N GLY A 119 9.95 -1.14 13.20
CA GLY A 119 8.86 -1.81 13.90
C GLY A 119 7.98 -2.68 13.00
N PHE A 120 8.45 -3.03 11.79
CA PHE A 120 7.71 -3.88 10.87
C PHE A 120 8.09 -5.36 11.06
N PRO A 121 7.10 -6.28 11.12
CA PRO A 121 7.37 -7.72 11.08
C PRO A 121 8.15 -8.10 9.82
N ALA A 122 9.17 -8.95 9.99
CA ALA A 122 10.02 -9.42 8.91
C ALA A 122 9.86 -10.93 8.71
N PHE A 123 9.63 -11.33 7.48
CA PHE A 123 9.42 -12.70 7.02
C PHE A 123 10.49 -13.05 5.98
N GLY A 124 11.04 -14.26 6.06
CA GLY A 124 12.11 -14.71 5.16
C GLY A 124 11.67 -14.88 3.72
N SER A 125 10.38 -15.14 3.49
CA SER A 125 9.77 -15.29 2.18
C SER A 125 8.38 -14.66 2.12
N VAL A 126 7.86 -14.48 0.89
CA VAL A 126 6.49 -14.00 0.67
C VAL A 126 5.45 -15.04 1.11
N ASN A 127 5.80 -16.33 1.07
CA ASN A 127 4.90 -17.40 1.49
C ASN A 127 4.70 -17.37 3.01
N ASP A 128 5.77 -17.25 3.79
CA ASP A 128 5.66 -17.13 5.26
C ASP A 128 4.82 -15.91 5.67
N ALA A 129 4.98 -14.81 4.95
CA ALA A 129 4.17 -13.61 5.15
C ALA A 129 2.69 -13.84 4.80
N LEU A 130 2.42 -14.57 3.71
CA LEU A 130 1.06 -14.88 3.28
C LEU A 130 0.37 -15.81 4.27
N ASP A 131 1.06 -16.82 4.78
CA ASP A 131 0.53 -17.73 5.81
C ASP A 131 0.12 -16.94 7.05
N ALA A 132 0.98 -16.05 7.54
CA ALA A 132 0.65 -15.15 8.66
C ALA A 132 -0.54 -14.22 8.36
N ALA A 133 -0.69 -13.77 7.11
CA ALA A 133 -1.83 -12.95 6.70
C ALA A 133 -3.14 -13.74 6.68
N LEU A 134 -3.11 -14.98 6.18
CA LEU A 134 -4.27 -15.88 6.10
C LEU A 134 -4.74 -16.33 7.48
N GLU A 135 -3.81 -16.63 8.38
CA GLU A 135 -4.12 -16.92 9.79
C GLU A 135 -4.85 -15.76 10.46
N LEU A 136 -4.40 -14.53 10.23
CA LEU A 136 -5.00 -13.33 10.82
C LEU A 136 -6.45 -13.10 10.35
N VAL A 137 -6.76 -13.43 9.09
CA VAL A 137 -8.12 -13.31 8.54
C VAL A 137 -9.00 -14.54 8.82
N GLY A 138 -8.47 -15.57 9.50
CA GLY A 138 -9.20 -16.77 9.86
C GLY A 138 -9.50 -17.71 8.69
N VAL A 139 -8.69 -17.68 7.62
CA VAL A 139 -8.83 -18.61 6.48
C VAL A 139 -7.97 -19.85 6.75
N PRO A 140 -8.54 -21.06 6.87
CA PRO A 140 -7.76 -22.28 7.10
C PRO A 140 -6.87 -22.60 5.88
N LEU A 141 -5.58 -22.87 6.13
CA LEU A 141 -4.59 -23.21 5.09
C LEU A 141 -4.85 -24.57 4.41
N SER A 142 -5.80 -25.38 4.91
CA SER A 142 -6.12 -26.72 4.41
C SER A 142 -6.83 -26.80 3.06
N GLY A 143 -6.92 -25.68 2.31
CA GLY A 143 -7.63 -25.59 1.02
C GLY A 143 -6.79 -25.14 -0.17
N LEU A 144 -5.48 -24.90 0.01
CA LEU A 144 -4.56 -24.47 -1.05
C LEU A 144 -3.60 -25.63 -1.39
N HIS A 145 -4.11 -26.61 -2.14
CA HIS A 145 -3.32 -27.66 -2.79
C HIS A 145 -3.56 -27.64 -4.29
#